data_AF-A0A965X8D6-F1
#
_entry.id   AF-A0A965X8D6-F1
#
_cell.length_a   1.000
_cell.length_b   1.000
_cell.length_c   1.000
_cell.angle_alpha   90.00
_cell.angle_beta   90.00
_cell.angle_gamma   90.00
#
_symmetry.space_group_name_H-M   'P 1'
#
loop_
_entity.id
_entity.type
_entity.pdbx_description
1 polymer ?
#
loop_
_entity_poly.entity_id
_entity_poly.type
_entity_poly.pdbx_seq_one_letter_code
_entity_poly.pdbx_strand_id
1 'polypeptide(L)'
;MEVNYLNNWIRILEINGTSTFSVEEARINFPEISEQNLNNTLYRFASNNRIVSVYKGFYVIIPPHYAAKGIVPPTYYIDQLMQYIDKPYYISLLSAAEFFGAAHQRSQRFFVTTILPSTNVSKAKNKLLNWLFRKDIPEEFLLTKNSETGIIRFSNAELTAIDLVQYENAVGGLSRVATVLDELCEQCDFSKVNNKLLDFTSVSTVQRLGYILENILEQNGQADVLHEKLLAYGKRLNYIALSTRSKKETTHRDSRWKININTEIQTDDI
;
A
#
# COMPACT_ATOMS: atom_id res chain seq x y z
N MET A 1 -30.45 -29.66 1.77
CA MET A 1 -30.73 -29.01 3.06
C MET A 1 -29.53 -28.21 3.56
N GLU A 2 -28.30 -28.74 3.49
CA GLU A 2 -27.04 -28.11 3.98
C GLU A 2 -26.74 -26.69 3.46
N VAL A 3 -27.04 -26.40 2.19
CA VAL A 3 -26.82 -25.09 1.55
C VAL A 3 -27.52 -23.93 2.26
N ASN A 4 -28.73 -24.17 2.80
CA ASN A 4 -29.49 -23.13 3.48
C ASN A 4 -28.86 -22.74 4.82
N TYR A 5 -28.16 -23.66 5.49
CA TYR A 5 -27.53 -23.38 6.78
C TYR A 5 -26.31 -22.48 6.63
N LEU A 6 -25.42 -22.75 5.66
CA LEU A 6 -24.26 -21.88 5.43
C LEU A 6 -24.69 -20.48 4.97
N ASN A 7 -25.70 -20.36 4.11
CA ASN A 7 -26.20 -19.04 3.70
C ASN A 7 -26.85 -18.27 4.87
N ASN A 8 -27.60 -18.97 5.74
CA ASN A 8 -28.16 -18.38 6.95
C ASN A 8 -27.07 -17.94 7.93
N TRP A 9 -25.98 -18.71 8.06
CA TRP A 9 -24.84 -18.32 8.89
C TRP A 9 -24.14 -17.07 8.35
N ILE A 10 -23.89 -16.97 7.04
CA ILE A 10 -23.35 -15.73 6.44
C ILE A 10 -24.29 -14.55 6.71
N ARG A 11 -25.62 -14.76 6.65
CA ARG A 11 -26.59 -13.71 7.01
C ARG A 11 -26.50 -13.30 8.48
N ILE A 12 -26.29 -14.25 9.39
CA ILE A 12 -26.09 -13.96 10.82
C ILE A 12 -24.79 -13.17 11.04
N LEU A 13 -23.71 -13.54 10.35
CA LEU A 13 -22.45 -12.80 10.38
C LEU A 13 -22.66 -11.34 9.97
N GLU A 14 -23.37 -11.09 8.86
CA GLU A 14 -23.70 -9.73 8.42
C GLU A 14 -24.54 -8.96 9.43
N ILE A 15 -25.57 -9.57 10.00
CA ILE A 15 -26.43 -8.95 11.02
C ILE A 15 -25.61 -8.53 12.24
N ASN A 16 -24.60 -9.33 12.59
CA ASN A 16 -23.69 -9.07 13.71
C ASN A 16 -22.52 -8.14 13.33
N GLY A 17 -22.51 -7.56 12.13
CA GLY A 17 -21.46 -6.65 11.67
C GLY A 17 -20.15 -7.34 11.25
N THR A 18 -20.13 -8.67 11.15
CA THR A 18 -18.99 -9.42 10.65
C THR A 18 -19.04 -9.49 9.13
N SER A 19 -18.05 -8.89 8.48
CA SER A 19 -18.02 -8.71 7.03
C SER A 19 -17.12 -9.71 6.29
N THR A 20 -16.38 -10.55 7.02
CA THR A 20 -15.41 -11.50 6.48
C THR A 20 -15.46 -12.82 7.25
N PHE A 21 -14.98 -13.89 6.63
CA PHE A 21 -14.76 -15.17 7.32
C PHE A 21 -13.69 -16.01 6.59
N SER A 22 -13.12 -16.96 7.31
CA SER A 22 -12.20 -17.97 6.80
C SER A 22 -12.90 -19.30 6.52
N VAL A 23 -12.30 -20.12 5.65
CA VAL A 23 -12.78 -21.48 5.38
C VAL A 23 -12.65 -22.36 6.64
N GLU A 24 -11.66 -22.08 7.48
CA GLU A 24 -11.45 -22.71 8.78
C GLU A 24 -12.59 -22.39 9.75
N GLU A 25 -13.03 -21.14 9.85
CA GLU A 25 -14.22 -20.76 10.64
C GLU A 25 -15.47 -21.46 10.14
N ALA A 26 -15.68 -21.50 8.81
CA ALA A 26 -16.80 -22.22 8.23
C ALA A 26 -16.73 -23.73 8.57
N ARG A 27 -15.55 -24.34 8.54
CA ARG A 27 -15.34 -25.76 8.89
C ARG A 27 -15.64 -26.03 10.37
N ILE A 28 -15.26 -25.12 11.27
CA ILE A 28 -15.53 -25.26 12.72
C ILE A 28 -17.03 -25.17 12.99
N ASN A 29 -17.75 -24.29 12.30
CA ASN A 29 -19.20 -24.11 12.49
C ASN A 29 -20.03 -25.22 11.81
N PHE A 30 -19.49 -25.91 10.81
CA PHE A 30 -20.17 -26.96 10.04
C PHE A 30 -19.29 -28.23 9.88
N PRO A 31 -18.91 -28.90 10.98
CA PRO A 31 -18.02 -30.06 10.95
C PRO A 31 -18.60 -31.27 10.23
N GLU A 32 -19.92 -31.34 10.09
CA GLU A 32 -20.64 -32.41 9.38
C GLU A 32 -20.56 -32.29 7.85
N ILE A 33 -20.24 -31.11 7.31
CA ILE A 33 -20.12 -30.89 5.87
C ILE A 33 -18.73 -31.34 5.40
N SER A 34 -18.70 -32.24 4.40
CA SER A 34 -17.43 -32.68 3.80
C SER A 34 -16.67 -31.51 3.16
N GLU A 35 -15.33 -31.58 3.14
CA GLU A 35 -14.49 -30.52 2.57
C GLU A 35 -14.82 -30.23 1.11
N GLN A 36 -15.13 -31.27 0.32
CA GLN A 36 -15.55 -31.12 -1.06
C GLN A 36 -16.89 -30.37 -1.18
N ASN A 37 -17.87 -30.69 -0.34
CA ASN A 37 -19.17 -30.03 -0.35
C ASN A 37 -19.06 -28.57 0.11
N LEU A 38 -18.23 -28.28 1.10
CA LEU A 38 -17.96 -26.92 1.57
C LEU A 38 -17.34 -26.09 0.43
N ASN A 39 -16.28 -26.60 -0.20
CA ASN A 39 -15.61 -25.92 -1.32
C ASN A 39 -16.56 -25.67 -2.51
N ASN A 40 -17.39 -26.65 -2.87
CA ASN A 40 -18.40 -26.50 -3.91
C ASN A 40 -19.43 -25.42 -3.56
N THR A 41 -19.83 -25.35 -2.28
CA THR A 41 -20.79 -24.36 -1.80
C THR A 41 -20.19 -22.95 -1.82
N LEU A 42 -18.96 -22.77 -1.34
CA LEU A 42 -18.24 -21.50 -1.38
C LEU A 42 -17.98 -21.04 -2.81
N TYR A 43 -17.64 -21.97 -3.72
CA TYR A 43 -17.51 -21.67 -5.15
C TYR A 43 -18.82 -21.12 -5.73
N ARG A 44 -19.96 -21.76 -5.44
CA ARG A 44 -21.26 -21.26 -5.91
C ARG A 44 -21.62 -19.90 -5.32
N PHE A 45 -21.31 -19.65 -4.04
CA PHE A 45 -21.51 -18.32 -3.44
C PHE A 45 -20.63 -17.24 -4.08
N ALA A 46 -19.39 -17.59 -4.44
CA ALA A 46 -18.52 -16.68 -5.18
C ALA A 46 -19.08 -16.40 -6.60
N SER A 47 -19.53 -17.43 -7.32
CA SER A 47 -20.14 -17.28 -8.65
C SER A 47 -21.42 -16.45 -8.65
N ASN A 48 -22.17 -16.46 -7.54
CA ASN A 48 -23.39 -15.69 -7.37
C ASN A 48 -23.17 -14.31 -6.72
N ASN A 49 -21.92 -13.83 -6.64
CA ASN A 49 -21.56 -12.55 -6.01
C ASN A 49 -22.08 -12.39 -4.57
N ARG A 50 -22.21 -13.48 -3.82
CA ARG A 50 -22.55 -13.45 -2.40
C ARG A 50 -21.33 -13.19 -1.53
N ILE A 51 -20.20 -13.77 -1.93
CA ILE A 51 -18.89 -13.61 -1.29
C ILE A 51 -17.82 -13.40 -2.35
N VAL A 52 -16.67 -12.86 -1.98
CA VAL A 52 -15.49 -12.77 -2.84
C VAL A 52 -14.27 -13.33 -2.10
N SER A 53 -13.54 -14.22 -2.77
CA SER A 53 -12.28 -14.77 -2.23
C SER A 53 -11.16 -13.77 -2.49
N VAL A 54 -10.75 -13.03 -1.46
CA VAL A 54 -9.69 -12.00 -1.56
C VAL A 54 -8.31 -12.55 -1.21
N TYR A 55 -8.26 -13.73 -0.59
CA TYR A 55 -7.03 -14.44 -0.23
C TYR A 55 -7.32 -15.95 -0.09
N LYS A 56 -6.28 -16.79 -0.06
CA LYS A 56 -6.45 -18.24 0.07
C LYS A 56 -7.15 -18.58 1.38
N GLY A 57 -8.34 -19.18 1.27
CA GLY A 57 -9.14 -19.57 2.43
C GLY A 57 -9.86 -18.40 3.11
N PHE A 58 -9.78 -17.18 2.60
CA PHE A 58 -10.40 -16.01 3.22
C PHE A 58 -11.38 -15.34 2.25
N TYR A 59 -12.56 -15.02 2.78
CA TYR A 59 -13.71 -14.55 2.02
C TYR A 59 -14.27 -13.27 2.63
N VAL A 60 -14.64 -12.35 1.76
CA VAL A 60 -15.37 -11.13 2.12
C VAL A 60 -16.82 -11.33 1.70
N ILE A 61 -17.73 -11.03 2.61
CA ILE A 61 -19.16 -11.03 2.34
C ILE A 61 -19.47 -9.75 1.57
N ILE A 62 -20.06 -9.87 0.38
CA ILE A 62 -20.35 -8.70 -0.47
C ILE A 62 -21.59 -8.01 0.11
N PRO A 63 -21.47 -6.78 0.66
CA PRO A 63 -22.62 -6.09 1.21
C PRO A 63 -23.53 -5.57 0.08
N PRO A 64 -24.79 -5.28 0.38
CA PRO A 64 -25.79 -4.90 -0.64
C PRO A 64 -25.35 -3.71 -1.52
N HIS A 65 -24.68 -2.71 -0.97
CA HIS A 65 -24.22 -1.53 -1.72
C HIS A 65 -23.07 -1.79 -2.69
N TYR A 66 -22.35 -2.91 -2.53
CA TYR A 66 -21.32 -3.37 -3.48
C TYR A 66 -21.82 -4.47 -4.43
N ALA A 67 -23.02 -5.01 -4.21
CA ALA A 67 -23.55 -6.16 -4.95
C ALA A 67 -23.67 -5.92 -6.47
N ALA A 68 -24.08 -4.71 -6.88
CA ALA A 68 -24.26 -4.38 -8.30
C ALA A 68 -22.95 -4.42 -9.10
N LYS A 69 -21.83 -4.02 -8.48
CA LYS A 69 -20.50 -4.04 -9.12
C LYS A 69 -19.70 -5.30 -8.82
N GLY A 70 -20.05 -6.04 -7.76
CA GLY A 70 -19.33 -7.22 -7.28
C GLY A 70 -17.91 -6.92 -6.79
N ILE A 71 -17.55 -5.65 -6.62
CA ILE A 71 -16.22 -5.19 -6.22
C ILE A 71 -16.33 -4.53 -4.87
N VAL A 72 -15.69 -5.15 -3.87
CA VAL A 72 -15.58 -4.62 -2.51
C VAL A 72 -14.21 -3.94 -2.38
N PRO A 73 -14.13 -2.67 -1.96
CA PRO A 73 -12.87 -1.96 -1.86
C PRO A 73 -11.97 -2.57 -0.77
N PRO A 74 -10.65 -2.64 -0.98
CA PRO A 74 -9.72 -3.16 0.03
C PRO A 74 -9.80 -2.54 1.41
N THR A 75 -10.12 -1.25 1.52
CA THR A 75 -10.35 -0.56 2.81
C THR A 75 -11.44 -1.21 3.66
N TYR A 76 -12.34 -1.99 3.05
CA TYR A 76 -13.43 -2.72 3.71
C TYR A 76 -12.99 -4.03 4.38
N TYR A 77 -11.85 -4.62 4.02
CA TYR A 77 -11.46 -5.93 4.55
C TYR A 77 -9.98 -6.08 4.88
N ILE A 78 -9.14 -5.08 4.56
CA ILE A 78 -7.69 -5.24 4.66
C ILE A 78 -7.23 -5.49 6.10
N ASP A 79 -7.87 -4.88 7.09
CA ASP A 79 -7.50 -5.09 8.50
C ASP A 79 -7.78 -6.54 8.94
N GLN A 80 -8.99 -7.04 8.68
CA GLN A 80 -9.38 -8.41 8.98
C GLN A 80 -8.55 -9.44 8.19
N LEU A 81 -8.22 -9.11 6.94
CA LEU A 81 -7.34 -9.94 6.13
C LEU A 81 -5.94 -10.04 6.74
N MET A 82 -5.39 -8.93 7.23
CA MET A 82 -4.05 -8.90 7.81
C MET A 82 -4.01 -9.53 9.21
N GLN A 83 -5.11 -9.48 9.95
CA GLN A 83 -5.32 -10.28 11.18
C GLN A 83 -5.34 -11.78 10.86
N TYR A 84 -6.06 -12.20 9.81
CA TYR A 84 -6.09 -13.60 9.37
C TYR A 84 -4.73 -14.10 8.86
N ILE A 85 -3.98 -13.25 8.14
CA ILE A 85 -2.62 -13.56 7.69
C ILE A 85 -1.62 -13.58 8.87
N ASP A 86 -2.00 -13.00 10.01
CA ASP A 86 -1.19 -12.78 11.20
C ASP A 86 0.09 -11.98 10.90
N LYS A 87 -0.09 -10.83 10.26
CA LYS A 87 1.02 -9.95 9.91
C LYS A 87 0.73 -8.47 10.10
N PRO A 88 1.73 -7.69 10.54
CA PRO A 88 1.60 -6.25 10.58
C PRO A 88 1.58 -5.70 9.15
N TYR A 89 0.91 -4.57 8.98
CA TYR A 89 0.72 -3.97 7.67
C TYR A 89 0.49 -2.46 7.77
N TYR A 90 0.63 -1.81 6.62
CA TYR A 90 0.06 -0.49 6.39
C TYR A 90 -0.28 -0.30 4.91
N ILE A 91 -1.24 0.59 4.65
CA ILE A 91 -1.55 1.08 3.31
C ILE A 91 -0.46 2.08 2.91
N SER A 92 0.12 1.92 1.72
CA SER A 92 1.32 2.64 1.30
C SER A 92 1.18 3.24 -0.10
N LEU A 93 2.20 3.98 -0.57
CA LEU A 93 2.30 4.50 -1.94
C LEU A 93 1.06 5.32 -2.35
N LEU A 94 0.58 5.16 -3.59
CA LEU A 94 -0.56 5.89 -4.14
C LEU A 94 -1.82 5.73 -3.26
N SER A 95 -2.03 4.56 -2.67
CA SER A 95 -3.20 4.33 -1.79
C SER A 95 -3.12 5.08 -0.48
N ALA A 96 -1.92 5.36 0.03
CA ALA A 96 -1.74 6.25 1.17
C ALA A 96 -1.87 7.72 0.75
N ALA A 97 -1.26 8.11 -0.37
CA ALA A 97 -1.34 9.45 -0.94
C ALA A 97 -2.79 9.89 -1.18
N GLU A 98 -3.66 8.97 -1.64
CA GLU A 98 -5.11 9.20 -1.78
C GLU A 98 -5.79 9.70 -0.48
N PHE A 99 -5.32 9.27 0.70
CA PHE A 99 -5.88 9.75 1.98
C PHE A 99 -5.49 11.19 2.30
N PHE A 100 -4.43 11.69 1.68
CA PHE A 100 -3.96 13.08 1.76
C PHE A 100 -4.48 13.95 0.61
N GLY A 101 -5.31 13.39 -0.28
CA GLY A 101 -5.78 14.08 -1.48
C GLY A 101 -4.78 14.08 -2.65
N ALA A 102 -3.56 13.58 -2.43
CA ALA A 102 -2.41 13.71 -3.34
C ALA A 102 -2.34 12.65 -4.46
N ALA A 103 -3.48 12.24 -5.01
CA ALA A 103 -3.56 11.21 -6.06
C ALA A 103 -4.97 11.20 -6.70
N HIS A 104 -5.30 12.25 -7.47
CA HIS A 104 -6.64 12.42 -8.03
C HIS A 104 -7.12 11.29 -8.96
N GLN A 105 -6.20 10.64 -9.68
CA GLN A 105 -6.53 9.40 -10.40
C GLN A 105 -6.46 8.21 -9.44
N ARG A 106 -7.64 7.73 -8.99
CA ARG A 106 -7.75 6.51 -8.20
C ARG A 106 -6.89 5.41 -8.81
N SER A 107 -5.90 4.97 -8.05
CA SER A 107 -5.05 3.88 -8.49
C SER A 107 -5.92 2.66 -8.71
N GLN A 108 -5.83 2.04 -9.90
CA GLN A 108 -6.54 0.80 -10.20
C GLN A 108 -6.16 -0.34 -9.23
N ARG A 109 -5.04 -0.17 -8.51
CA ARG A 109 -4.53 -1.10 -7.51
C ARG A 109 -4.35 -0.42 -6.16
N PHE A 110 -4.60 -1.19 -5.13
CA PHE A 110 -4.46 -0.81 -3.74
C PHE A 110 -3.17 -1.39 -3.16
N PHE A 111 -2.29 -0.50 -2.71
CA PHE A 111 -0.95 -0.86 -2.26
C PHE A 111 -0.93 -1.12 -0.76
N VAL A 112 -0.44 -2.30 -0.39
CA VAL A 112 -0.30 -2.74 1.01
C VAL A 112 1.13 -3.18 1.23
N THR A 113 1.78 -2.61 2.24
CA THR A 113 3.12 -3.01 2.67
C THR A 113 3.03 -3.88 3.93
N THR A 114 3.75 -4.99 3.92
CA THR A 114 3.86 -5.92 5.07
C THR A 114 5.30 -6.46 5.17
N ILE A 115 5.55 -7.43 6.05
CA ILE A 115 6.86 -8.05 6.25
C ILE A 115 7.05 -9.34 5.45
N LEU A 116 8.30 -9.61 5.07
CA LEU A 116 8.72 -10.92 4.55
C LEU A 116 8.57 -12.03 5.62
N PRO A 117 8.48 -13.31 5.22
CA PRO A 117 8.44 -13.84 3.85
C PRO A 117 7.09 -13.56 3.17
N SER A 118 7.05 -13.39 1.85
CA SER A 118 5.78 -13.24 1.13
C SER A 118 4.87 -14.44 1.43
N THR A 119 3.68 -14.17 1.97
CA THR A 119 2.66 -15.21 2.07
C THR A 119 2.17 -15.49 0.66
N ASN A 120 2.28 -16.73 0.17
CA ASN A 120 1.99 -17.10 -1.22
C ASN A 120 0.53 -16.76 -1.62
N VAL A 121 0.28 -15.53 -2.05
CA VAL A 121 -0.99 -15.11 -2.62
C VAL A 121 -0.88 -15.28 -4.13
N SER A 122 -1.68 -16.18 -4.70
CA SER A 122 -1.85 -16.16 -6.14
C SER A 122 -2.46 -14.82 -6.52
N LYS A 123 -1.76 -14.04 -7.36
CA LYS A 123 -2.26 -12.79 -7.97
C LYS A 123 -3.63 -12.97 -8.65
N ALA A 124 -4.01 -14.21 -8.95
CA ALA A 124 -5.31 -14.55 -9.53
C ALA A 124 -6.50 -14.35 -8.57
N LYS A 125 -6.29 -14.40 -7.25
CA LYS A 125 -7.39 -14.32 -6.27
C LYS A 125 -7.84 -12.90 -5.99
N ASN A 126 -6.92 -11.94 -5.95
CA ASN A 126 -7.27 -10.53 -5.75
C ASN A 126 -6.40 -9.63 -6.63
N LYS A 127 -7.00 -9.15 -7.72
CA LYS A 127 -6.33 -8.25 -8.68
C LYS A 127 -6.26 -6.80 -8.17
N LEU A 128 -6.99 -6.48 -7.11
CA LEU A 128 -7.00 -5.13 -6.53
C LEU A 128 -5.76 -4.88 -5.68
N LEU A 129 -5.24 -5.90 -4.99
CA LEU A 129 -4.10 -5.73 -4.08
C LEU A 129 -2.76 -5.81 -4.80
N ASN A 130 -1.88 -4.87 -4.46
CA ASN A 130 -0.45 -4.91 -4.74
C ASN A 130 0.31 -5.01 -3.42
N TRP A 131 1.04 -6.10 -3.24
CA TRP A 131 1.84 -6.34 -2.05
C TRP A 131 3.26 -5.79 -2.18
N LEU A 132 3.67 -5.01 -1.19
CA LEU A 132 5.06 -4.61 -0.96
C LEU A 132 5.58 -5.24 0.32
N PHE A 133 6.89 -5.38 0.38
CA PHE A 133 7.54 -6.07 1.49
C PHE A 133 8.70 -5.24 2.03
N ARG A 134 8.77 -5.18 3.36
CA ARG A 134 9.89 -4.62 4.12
C ARG A 134 10.40 -5.62 5.13
N LYS A 135 11.54 -5.28 5.74
CA LYS A 135 12.09 -6.05 6.85
C LYS A 135 11.25 -5.84 8.12
N ASP A 136 10.97 -4.57 8.44
CA ASP A 136 10.28 -4.15 9.65
C ASP A 136 9.23 -3.08 9.30
N ILE A 137 8.15 -2.98 10.09
CA ILE A 137 7.09 -1.99 9.89
C ILE A 137 7.43 -0.69 10.65
N PRO A 138 7.36 0.47 9.98
CA PRO A 138 7.65 1.78 10.57
C PRO A 138 6.49 2.30 11.45
N GLU A 139 6.23 1.63 12.57
CA GLU A 139 5.05 1.87 13.43
C GLU A 139 4.90 3.34 13.89
N GLU A 140 6.01 4.03 14.19
CA GLU A 140 6.03 5.44 14.60
C GLU A 140 5.55 6.42 13.51
N PHE A 141 5.44 5.95 12.27
CA PHE A 141 5.11 6.77 11.09
C PHE A 141 3.78 6.34 10.45
N LEU A 142 2.96 5.57 11.17
CA LEU A 142 1.64 5.15 10.72
C LEU A 142 0.54 5.99 11.36
N LEU A 143 -0.44 6.34 10.55
CA LEU A 143 -1.70 6.94 10.96
C LEU A 143 -2.83 5.90 10.89
N THR A 144 -3.93 6.19 11.59
CA THR A 144 -5.13 5.36 11.60
C THR A 144 -6.35 6.11 11.09
N LYS A 145 -7.24 5.42 10.40
CA LYS A 145 -8.53 5.96 9.95
C LYS A 145 -9.62 4.91 10.10
N ASN A 146 -10.83 5.34 10.46
CA ASN A 146 -11.99 4.45 10.46
C ASN A 146 -12.37 4.07 9.02
N SER A 147 -12.56 2.78 8.76
CA SER A 147 -13.20 2.26 7.56
C SER A 147 -14.63 1.82 7.86
N GLU A 148 -15.34 1.30 6.86
CA GLU A 148 -16.70 0.78 7.04
C GLU A 148 -16.78 -0.41 8.03
N THR A 149 -15.67 -1.12 8.24
CA THR A 149 -15.65 -2.41 8.96
C THR A 149 -14.62 -2.47 10.08
N GLY A 150 -13.84 -1.41 10.32
CA GLY A 150 -12.78 -1.42 11.31
C GLY A 150 -11.88 -0.20 11.25
N ILE A 151 -10.65 -0.35 11.72
CA ILE A 151 -9.63 0.70 11.68
C ILE A 151 -8.56 0.25 10.70
N ILE A 152 -8.22 1.11 9.74
CA ILE A 152 -7.14 0.87 8.80
C ILE A 152 -5.92 1.72 9.15
N ARG A 153 -4.75 1.20 8.85
CA ARG A 153 -3.43 1.82 9.10
C ARG A 153 -2.80 2.24 7.78
N PHE A 154 -2.24 3.44 7.70
CA PHE A 154 -1.61 3.96 6.50
C PHE A 154 -0.40 4.82 6.85
N SER A 155 0.57 4.94 5.94
CA SER A 155 1.76 5.77 6.16
C SER A 155 1.39 7.25 6.28
N ASN A 156 2.08 7.98 7.16
CA ASN A 156 2.03 9.44 7.17
C ASN A 156 2.59 10.04 5.85
N ALA A 157 2.49 11.35 5.66
CA ALA A 157 2.88 11.99 4.41
C ALA A 157 4.38 11.80 4.11
N GLU A 158 5.26 11.93 5.11
CA GLU A 158 6.71 11.82 4.94
C GLU A 158 7.16 10.39 4.61
N LEU A 159 6.59 9.39 5.30
CA LEU A 159 6.85 7.99 4.97
C LEU A 159 6.27 7.65 3.59
N THR A 160 5.10 8.18 3.23
CA THR A 160 4.53 7.99 1.89
C THR A 160 5.44 8.56 0.82
N ALA A 161 6.01 9.75 1.02
CA ALA A 161 6.95 10.38 0.10
C ALA A 161 8.22 9.52 -0.11
N ILE A 162 8.80 9.00 0.99
CA ILE A 162 9.93 8.08 0.93
C ILE A 162 9.57 6.79 0.21
N ASP A 163 8.43 6.19 0.53
CA ASP A 163 7.99 4.93 -0.06
C ASP A 163 7.75 5.10 -1.57
N LEU A 164 7.17 6.22 -2.02
CA LEU A 164 6.97 6.51 -3.44
C LEU A 164 8.28 6.50 -4.23
N VAL A 165 9.33 7.15 -3.71
CA VAL A 165 10.66 7.16 -4.35
C VAL A 165 11.35 5.80 -4.24
N GLN A 166 11.27 5.15 -3.07
CA GLN A 166 11.90 3.85 -2.82
C GLN A 166 11.34 2.76 -3.73
N TYR A 167 10.03 2.81 -3.99
CA TYR A 167 9.29 1.83 -4.76
C TYR A 167 8.73 2.42 -6.06
N GLU A 168 9.45 3.36 -6.68
CA GLU A 168 9.04 4.06 -7.92
C GLU A 168 8.59 3.09 -9.04
N ASN A 169 9.25 1.93 -9.13
CA ASN A 169 8.94 0.89 -10.11
C ASN A 169 7.52 0.32 -9.94
N ALA A 170 6.98 0.31 -8.72
CA ALA A 170 5.64 -0.19 -8.43
C ALA A 170 4.54 0.80 -8.82
N VAL A 171 4.86 2.10 -8.88
CA VAL A 171 3.89 3.17 -9.17
C VAL A 171 4.01 3.74 -10.58
N GLY A 172 5.07 3.41 -11.32
CA GLY A 172 5.18 3.68 -12.76
C GLY A 172 6.41 4.47 -13.18
N GLY A 173 7.26 4.92 -12.25
CA GLY A 173 8.42 5.75 -12.55
C GLY A 173 8.51 7.00 -11.68
N LEU A 174 9.69 7.63 -11.69
CA LEU A 174 9.94 8.86 -10.97
C LEU A 174 9.10 10.06 -11.46
N SER A 175 8.72 10.13 -12.74
CA SER A 175 7.80 11.16 -13.25
C SER A 175 6.46 11.12 -12.51
N ARG A 176 5.83 9.94 -12.43
CA ARG A 176 4.57 9.77 -11.70
C ARG A 176 4.73 9.98 -10.20
N VAL A 177 5.88 9.63 -9.64
CA VAL A 177 6.21 9.95 -8.24
C VAL A 177 6.28 11.46 -8.05
N ALA A 178 6.94 12.20 -8.94
CA ALA A 178 7.06 13.65 -8.85
C ALA A 178 5.69 14.33 -8.90
N THR A 179 4.80 13.94 -9.82
CA THR A 179 3.42 14.46 -9.88
C THR A 179 2.67 14.26 -8.56
N VAL A 180 2.74 13.06 -7.98
CA VAL A 180 2.08 12.73 -6.69
C VAL A 180 2.72 13.49 -5.52
N LEU A 181 4.04 13.64 -5.55
CA LEU A 181 4.77 14.39 -4.53
C LEU A 181 4.42 15.87 -4.54
N ASP A 182 4.14 16.47 -5.70
CA ASP A 182 3.80 17.88 -5.81
C ASP A 182 2.62 18.25 -4.89
N GLU A 183 1.54 17.47 -4.93
CA GLU A 183 0.39 17.61 -4.04
C GLU A 183 0.69 17.13 -2.61
N LEU A 184 1.39 16.01 -2.45
CA LEU A 184 1.66 15.42 -1.14
C LEU A 184 2.52 16.33 -0.27
N CYS A 185 3.40 17.14 -0.88
CA CYS A 185 4.29 18.05 -0.17
C CYS A 185 3.55 19.07 0.68
N GLU A 186 2.33 19.46 0.32
CA GLU A 186 1.50 20.36 1.16
C GLU A 186 1.14 19.75 2.52
N GLN A 187 1.14 18.42 2.61
CA GLN A 187 0.85 17.66 3.83
C GLN A 187 2.12 17.16 4.53
N CYS A 188 3.29 17.31 3.91
CA CYS A 188 4.58 16.90 4.46
C CYS A 188 5.19 18.02 5.32
N ASP A 189 5.77 17.63 6.45
CA ASP A 189 6.67 18.48 7.24
C ASP A 189 7.83 17.63 7.78
N PHE A 190 8.87 17.51 6.96
CA PHE A 190 10.09 16.80 7.38
C PHE A 190 10.74 17.44 8.61
N SER A 191 10.46 18.69 9.00
CA SER A 191 11.06 19.25 10.22
C SER A 191 10.51 18.60 11.49
N LYS A 192 9.25 18.14 11.44
CA LYS A 192 8.54 17.54 12.57
C LYS A 192 8.71 16.02 12.67
N VAL A 193 9.18 15.36 11.61
CA VAL A 193 9.36 13.91 11.60
C VAL A 193 10.68 13.50 12.26
N ASN A 194 10.63 12.44 13.07
CA ASN A 194 11.81 11.88 13.74
C ASN A 194 12.83 11.33 12.72
N ASN A 195 14.13 11.53 12.99
CA ASN A 195 15.24 11.01 12.18
C ASN A 195 15.25 9.48 12.04
N LYS A 196 14.59 8.74 12.94
CA LYS A 196 14.36 7.29 12.80
C LYS A 196 13.69 6.91 11.47
N LEU A 197 13.01 7.85 10.81
CA LEU A 197 12.43 7.63 9.48
C LEU A 197 13.49 7.13 8.48
N LEU A 198 14.73 7.61 8.62
CA LEU A 198 15.84 7.25 7.75
C LEU A 198 16.30 5.79 7.93
N ASP A 199 16.00 5.16 9.07
CA ASP A 199 16.33 3.75 9.33
C ASP A 199 15.51 2.78 8.48
N PHE A 200 14.36 3.23 7.98
CA PHE A 200 13.48 2.42 7.14
C PHE A 200 13.79 2.55 5.64
N THR A 201 14.69 3.45 5.25
CA THR A 201 15.00 3.72 3.84
C THR A 201 16.49 3.66 3.53
N SER A 202 16.82 3.75 2.25
CA SER A 202 18.21 3.81 1.80
C SER A 202 18.65 5.26 1.65
N VAL A 203 19.94 5.53 1.90
CA VAL A 203 20.57 6.83 1.61
C VAL A 203 20.27 7.26 0.17
N SER A 204 20.32 6.31 -0.77
CA SER A 204 20.02 6.56 -2.18
C SER A 204 18.58 7.03 -2.44
N THR A 205 17.62 6.53 -1.67
CA THR A 205 16.22 6.98 -1.73
C THR A 205 16.12 8.43 -1.29
N VAL A 206 16.75 8.77 -0.16
CA VAL A 206 16.73 10.13 0.40
C VAL A 206 17.40 11.11 -0.55
N GLN A 207 18.52 10.71 -1.17
CA GLN A 207 19.20 11.51 -2.18
C GLN A 207 18.28 11.82 -3.38
N ARG A 208 17.54 10.83 -3.89
CA ARG A 208 16.59 11.03 -4.99
C ARG A 208 15.40 11.89 -4.57
N LEU A 209 14.84 11.65 -3.39
CA LEU A 209 13.72 12.43 -2.86
C LEU A 209 14.13 13.91 -2.72
N GLY A 210 15.28 14.17 -2.09
CA GLY A 210 15.82 15.51 -1.94
C GLY A 210 16.05 16.22 -3.27
N TYR A 211 16.65 15.51 -4.25
CA TYR A 211 16.81 16.04 -5.60
C TYR A 211 15.48 16.40 -6.26
N ILE A 212 14.46 15.55 -6.15
CA ILE A 212 13.12 15.80 -6.71
C ILE A 212 12.47 17.02 -6.02
N LEU A 213 12.51 17.08 -4.69
CA LEU A 213 11.95 18.20 -3.94
C LEU A 213 12.59 19.52 -4.34
N GLU A 214 13.92 19.57 -4.45
CA GLU A 214 14.65 20.82 -4.75
C GLU A 214 14.59 21.22 -6.23
N ASN A 215 14.89 20.29 -7.13
CA ASN A 215 15.17 20.61 -8.53
C ASN A 215 13.99 20.38 -9.47
N ILE A 216 12.96 19.65 -9.02
CA ILE A 216 11.78 19.35 -9.84
C ILE A 216 10.55 20.07 -9.28
N LEU A 217 10.36 20.02 -7.97
CA LEU A 217 9.16 20.56 -7.30
C LEU A 217 9.39 21.91 -6.61
N GLU A 218 10.63 22.42 -6.63
CA GLU A 218 11.03 23.71 -6.03
C GLU A 218 10.69 23.86 -4.52
N GLN A 219 10.51 22.74 -3.81
CA GLN A 219 10.26 22.63 -2.37
C GLN A 219 11.55 22.76 -1.55
N ASN A 220 12.28 23.86 -1.77
CA ASN A 220 13.61 24.11 -1.21
C ASN A 220 13.67 23.98 0.32
N GLY A 221 12.67 24.49 1.05
CA GLY A 221 12.64 24.40 2.52
C GLY A 221 12.56 22.96 3.04
N GLN A 222 11.77 22.10 2.40
CA GLN A 222 11.69 20.68 2.77
C GLN A 222 12.97 19.93 2.37
N ALA A 223 13.53 20.28 1.20
CA ALA A 223 14.79 19.72 0.72
C ALA A 223 15.98 20.06 1.65
N ASP A 224 16.05 21.30 2.15
CA ASP A 224 17.07 21.75 3.11
C ASP A 224 17.01 20.92 4.40
N VAL A 225 15.82 20.80 5.00
CA VAL A 225 15.62 20.00 6.21
C VAL A 225 16.00 18.54 5.98
N LEU A 226 15.59 17.96 4.85
CA LEU A 226 15.92 16.57 4.53
C LEU A 226 17.43 16.38 4.33
N HIS A 227 18.11 17.36 3.73
CA HIS A 227 19.55 17.35 3.53
C HIS A 227 20.30 17.41 4.87
N GLU A 228 19.89 18.29 5.78
CA GLU A 228 20.44 18.38 7.13
C GLU A 228 20.28 17.08 7.91
N LYS A 229 19.09 16.47 7.87
CA LYS A 229 18.85 15.15 8.50
C LYS A 229 19.74 14.07 7.89
N LEU A 230 19.91 14.07 6.57
CA LEU A 230 20.76 13.10 5.88
C LEU A 230 22.23 13.24 6.29
N LEU A 231 22.74 14.47 6.42
CA LEU A 231 24.09 14.74 6.92
C LEU A 231 24.25 14.31 8.38
N ALA A 232 23.27 14.62 9.23
CA ALA A 232 23.26 14.22 10.64
C ALA A 232 23.18 12.70 10.83
N TYR A 233 22.56 11.98 9.89
CA TYR A 233 22.54 10.52 9.87
C TYR A 233 23.93 9.88 9.67
N GLY A 234 24.91 10.66 9.20
CA GLY A 234 26.33 10.30 9.21
C GLY A 234 26.74 9.24 8.19
N LYS A 235 25.90 8.94 7.18
CA LYS A 235 26.24 8.01 6.10
C LYS A 235 26.97 8.73 4.97
N ARG A 236 27.98 8.07 4.39
CA ARG A 236 28.71 8.59 3.24
C ARG A 236 27.79 8.69 2.02
N LEU A 237 27.73 9.88 1.42
CA LEU A 237 27.02 10.12 0.16
C LEU A 237 27.92 9.74 -1.03
N ASN A 238 27.38 8.93 -1.94
CA ASN A 238 28.04 8.57 -3.19
C ASN A 238 27.19 9.06 -4.36
N TYR A 239 27.83 9.28 -5.51
CA TYR A 239 27.10 9.57 -6.74
C TYR A 239 26.27 8.35 -7.16
N ILE A 240 24.96 8.55 -7.30
CA ILE A 240 24.01 7.52 -7.75
C ILE A 240 23.24 7.98 -8.98
N ALA A 241 22.74 7.05 -9.79
CA ALA A 241 21.83 7.40 -10.88
C ALA A 241 20.47 7.88 -10.34
N LEU A 242 19.92 8.93 -10.97
CA LEU A 242 18.58 9.45 -10.68
C LEU A 242 17.54 8.35 -10.87
N SER A 243 17.50 7.71 -12.04
CA SER A 243 16.65 6.54 -12.31
C SER A 243 17.48 5.29 -12.53
N THR A 244 17.10 4.19 -11.87
CA THR A 244 17.69 2.86 -12.13
C THR A 244 17.16 2.20 -13.40
N ARG A 245 16.11 2.75 -14.02
CA ARG A 245 15.50 2.22 -15.25
C ARG A 245 16.22 2.71 -16.51
N SER A 246 16.83 3.90 -16.44
CA SER A 246 17.59 4.46 -17.55
C SER A 246 19.04 3.96 -17.51
N LYS A 247 19.51 3.40 -18.63
CA LYS A 247 20.92 3.04 -18.84
C LYS A 247 21.72 4.16 -19.52
N LYS A 248 21.14 5.35 -19.71
CA LYS A 248 21.84 6.47 -20.35
C LYS A 248 23.01 6.90 -19.47
N GLU A 249 24.19 6.97 -20.06
CA GLU A 249 25.32 7.64 -19.43
C GLU A 249 25.11 9.16 -19.50
N THR A 250 25.56 9.86 -18.46
CA THR A 250 25.35 11.31 -18.33
C THR A 250 26.56 11.96 -17.68
N THR A 251 26.91 13.14 -18.17
CA THR A 251 27.90 14.03 -17.56
C THR A 251 27.23 15.05 -16.62
N HIS A 252 25.91 15.23 -16.72
CA HIS A 252 25.15 16.14 -15.85
C HIS A 252 24.95 15.51 -14.48
N ARG A 253 25.38 16.22 -13.44
CA ARG A 253 25.34 15.75 -12.06
C ARG A 253 24.92 16.87 -11.13
N ASP A 254 24.07 16.52 -10.19
CA ASP A 254 23.82 17.36 -9.02
C ASP A 254 24.85 17.03 -7.92
N SER A 255 25.52 18.08 -7.44
CA SER A 255 26.64 17.92 -6.50
C SER A 255 26.19 17.83 -5.05
N ARG A 256 25.03 18.43 -4.74
CA ARG A 256 24.44 18.50 -3.40
C ARG A 256 23.91 17.14 -2.97
N TRP A 257 22.99 16.58 -3.74
CA TRP A 257 22.41 15.25 -3.52
C TRP A 257 23.25 14.12 -4.10
N LYS A 258 24.36 14.43 -4.78
CA LYS A 258 25.23 13.44 -5.45
C LYS A 258 24.41 12.55 -6.40
N ILE A 259 23.70 13.17 -7.34
CA ILE A 259 22.87 12.48 -8.33
C ILE A 259 23.49 12.63 -9.72
N ASN A 260 23.59 11.53 -10.47
CA ASN A 260 23.86 11.52 -11.90
C ASN A 260 22.51 11.59 -12.64
N ILE A 261 22.27 12.69 -13.36
CA ILE A 261 20.98 13.01 -13.98
C ILE A 261 20.89 12.27 -15.32
N ASN A 262 20.43 11.01 -15.26
CA ASN A 262 20.38 10.09 -16.40
C ASN A 262 18.98 9.92 -17.02
N THR A 263 18.02 10.69 -16.53
CA THR A 263 16.66 10.80 -17.07
C THR A 263 16.15 12.21 -16.81
N GLU A 264 15.22 12.65 -17.63
CA GLU A 264 14.38 13.80 -17.34
C GLU A 264 13.16 13.34 -16.53
N ILE A 265 12.72 14.16 -15.57
CA ILE A 265 11.50 13.94 -14.80
C ILE A 265 10.55 15.04 -15.25
N GLN A 266 9.39 14.65 -15.74
CA GLN A 266 8.31 15.55 -16.14
C GLN A 266 7.17 15.33 -15.17
N THR A 267 6.69 16.40 -14.55
CA THR A 267 5.43 16.42 -13.83
C THR A 267 4.33 16.61 -14.86
N ASP A 268 3.27 15.83 -14.75
CA ASP A 268 2.07 16.07 -15.56
C ASP A 268 1.33 17.25 -14.92
N ASP A 269 0.91 18.24 -15.73
CA ASP A 269 -0.06 19.24 -15.27
C ASP A 269 -1.37 18.51 -14.96
N ILE A 270 -1.85 18.64 -13.72
CA ILE A 270 -3.14 18.09 -13.27
C ILE A 270 -4.28 19.05 -13.64
#